data_AF-A0A081Q9Q0-F1
#
_entry.id   AF-A0A081Q9Q0-F1
#
_cell.length_a   1.000
_cell.length_b   1.000
_cell.length_c   1.000
_cell.angle_alpha   90.00
_cell.angle_beta   90.00
_cell.angle_gamma   90.00
#
_symmetry.space_group_name_H-M   'P 1'
#
loop_
_entity.id
_entity.type
_entity.pdbx_description
1 polymer ?
#
loop_
_entity_poly.entity_id
_entity_poly.type
_entity_poly.pdbx_seq_one_letter_code
_entity_poly.pdbx_strand_id
1 'polypeptide(L)'
;MVSHYKQATLLDCGMACVKTIISYYFPKLEHLDSLKFDNNNHQGLSLFDIEDILKRYGIDADSYQIETPSFHNILNNELHRNIMILLNSRNTTHIRKRF
;
A
#
# COMPACT_ATOMS: atom_id res chain seq x y z
N MET A 1 -2.69 -6.32 -18.84
CA MET A 1 -2.18 -7.31 -17.86
C MET A 1 -1.86 -6.55 -16.60
N VAL A 2 -2.36 -6.98 -15.43
CA VAL A 2 -2.03 -6.33 -14.15
C VAL A 2 -0.57 -6.63 -13.83
N SER A 3 0.21 -5.60 -13.50
CA SER A 3 1.62 -5.77 -13.20
C SER A 3 1.80 -5.90 -11.69
N HIS A 4 2.27 -7.06 -11.23
CA HIS A 4 2.57 -7.30 -9.82
C HIS A 4 4.02 -6.90 -9.54
N TYR A 5 4.20 -5.84 -8.76
CA TYR A 5 5.53 -5.38 -8.37
C TYR A 5 5.94 -6.06 -7.07
N LYS A 6 7.14 -6.66 -7.07
CA LYS A 6 7.72 -7.30 -5.88
C LYS A 6 8.62 -6.30 -5.16
N GLN A 7 8.57 -6.29 -3.84
CA GLN A 7 9.53 -5.56 -3.03
C GLN A 7 10.94 -6.11 -3.27
N ALA A 8 11.93 -5.22 -3.36
CA ALA A 8 13.34 -5.58 -3.49
C ALA A 8 14.06 -5.57 -2.12
N THR A 9 13.55 -4.82 -1.16
CA THR A 9 14.12 -4.61 0.17
C THR A 9 13.04 -4.77 1.26
N LEU A 10 13.41 -4.58 2.54
CA LEU A 10 12.45 -4.56 3.64
C LEU A 10 11.73 -3.21 3.79
N LEU A 11 12.19 -2.15 3.12
CA LEU A 11 11.70 -0.78 3.28
C LEU A 11 10.76 -0.33 2.15
N ASP A 12 10.81 -1.00 1.00
CA ASP A 12 10.05 -0.64 -0.20
C ASP A 12 8.74 -1.44 -0.37
N CYS A 13 8.29 -2.15 0.67
CA CYS A 13 7.04 -2.91 0.63
C CYS A 13 5.83 -2.02 0.28
N GLY A 14 5.72 -0.84 0.90
CA GLY A 14 4.67 0.14 0.60
C GLY A 14 4.74 0.63 -0.84
N MET A 15 5.95 0.85 -1.36
CA MET A 15 6.16 1.29 -2.75
C MET A 15 5.74 0.21 -3.76
N ALA A 16 6.07 -1.06 -3.49
CA ALA A 16 5.64 -2.17 -4.31
C ALA A 16 4.10 -2.29 -4.36
N CYS A 17 3.42 -2.07 -3.23
CA CYS A 17 1.97 -1.99 -3.19
C CYS A 17 1.42 -0.83 -4.02
N VAL A 18 1.95 0.39 -3.85
CA VAL A 18 1.56 1.58 -4.63
C VAL A 18 1.68 1.32 -6.12
N LYS A 19 2.81 0.78 -6.59
CA LYS A 19 3.01 0.48 -8.02
C LYS A 19 2.00 -0.52 -8.55
N THR A 20 1.72 -1.56 -7.76
CA THR A 20 0.74 -2.58 -8.13
C THR A 20 -0.65 -1.97 -8.24
N ILE A 21 -1.08 -1.15 -7.27
CA ILE A 21 -2.37 -0.44 -7.28
C ILE A 21 -2.47 0.48 -8.50
N ILE A 22 -1.48 1.34 -8.73
CA ILE A 22 -1.50 2.28 -9.87
C ILE A 22 -1.54 1.51 -11.19
N SER A 23 -0.77 0.42 -11.34
CA SER A 23 -0.77 -0.38 -12.57
C SER A 23 -2.10 -1.09 -12.84
N TYR A 24 -2.87 -1.37 -11.79
CA TYR A 24 -4.21 -1.94 -11.92
C TYR A 24 -5.18 -0.93 -12.53
N TYR A 25 -5.18 0.31 -12.04
CA TYR A 25 -6.07 1.37 -12.54
C TYR A 25 -5.58 2.02 -13.84
N PHE A 26 -4.26 2.09 -14.05
CA PHE A 26 -3.63 2.75 -15.19
C PHE A 26 -2.59 1.84 -15.87
N PRO A 27 -3.01 0.79 -16.60
CA PRO A 27 -2.11 -0.23 -17.15
C PRO A 27 -1.18 0.27 -18.28
N LYS A 28 -1.36 1.49 -18.77
CA LYS A 28 -0.54 2.11 -19.83
C LYS A 28 0.34 3.27 -19.33
N LEU A 29 0.50 3.41 -18.01
CA LEU A 29 1.24 4.54 -17.46
C LEU A 29 2.76 4.31 -17.62
N GLU A 30 3.36 4.96 -18.61
CA GLU A 30 4.78 4.76 -19.03
C GLU A 30 5.84 5.30 -18.04
N HIS A 31 5.45 5.67 -16.82
CA HIS A 31 6.35 6.31 -15.83
C HIS A 31 6.38 5.64 -14.45
N LEU A 32 5.68 4.52 -14.26
CA LEU A 32 5.69 3.79 -12.97
C LEU A 32 7.09 3.36 -12.50
N ASP A 33 8.00 3.09 -13.42
CA ASP A 33 9.39 2.76 -13.10
C ASP A 33 10.22 3.95 -12.61
N SER A 34 9.77 5.18 -12.91
CA SER A 34 10.36 6.41 -12.37
C SER A 34 9.95 6.68 -10.92
N LEU A 35 8.83 6.08 -10.47
CA LEU A 35 8.42 6.07 -9.07
C LEU A 35 9.40 5.19 -8.30
N LYS A 36 10.50 5.78 -7.82
CA LYS A 36 11.52 5.09 -7.05
C LYS A 36 11.34 5.40 -5.58
N PHE A 37 11.50 4.39 -4.75
CA PHE A 37 11.65 4.60 -3.32
C PHE A 37 12.96 5.38 -3.10
N ASP A 38 12.92 6.43 -2.29
CA ASP A 38 14.15 7.11 -1.90
C ASP A 38 14.93 6.18 -0.97
N ASN A 39 16.03 5.62 -1.48
CA ASN A 39 16.88 4.70 -0.73
C ASN A 39 17.58 5.37 0.46
N ASN A 40 17.58 6.70 0.55
CA ASN A 40 18.07 7.42 1.74
C ASN A 40 17.02 7.46 2.86
N ASN A 41 15.78 7.09 2.56
CA ASN A 41 14.75 6.96 3.57
C ASN A 41 14.93 5.64 4.33
N HIS A 42 15.39 5.74 5.56
CA HIS A 42 15.63 4.60 6.45
C HIS A 42 14.32 4.04 7.04
N GLN A 43 13.20 4.73 6.80
CA GLN A 43 11.88 4.38 7.28
C GLN A 43 10.99 4.16 6.04
N GLY A 44 10.38 2.97 5.93
CA GLY A 44 9.47 2.67 4.82
C GLY A 44 8.27 3.64 4.76
N LEU A 45 7.41 3.49 3.75
CA LEU A 45 6.23 4.36 3.63
C LEU A 45 5.22 4.10 4.75
N SER A 46 4.69 5.16 5.35
CA SER A 46 3.50 5.09 6.20
C SER A 46 2.23 4.93 5.36
N LEU A 47 1.10 4.64 6.00
CA LEU A 47 -0.20 4.58 5.31
C LEU A 47 -0.59 5.93 4.70
N PHE A 48 -0.32 7.03 5.41
CA PHE A 48 -0.61 8.37 4.92
C PHE A 48 0.25 8.73 3.69
N ASP A 49 1.53 8.33 3.68
CA ASP A 49 2.39 8.53 2.50
C ASP A 49 1.83 7.80 1.27
N ILE A 50 1.34 6.57 1.47
CA ILE A 50 0.72 5.77 0.41
C ILE A 50 -0.54 6.46 -0.12
N GLU A 51 -1.43 6.91 0.77
CA GLU A 51 -2.65 7.64 0.41
C GLU A 51 -2.33 8.90 -0.41
N ASP A 52 -1.39 9.71 0.05
CA ASP A 52 -0.97 10.93 -0.63
C ASP A 52 -0.42 10.64 -2.04
N ILE A 53 0.38 9.57 -2.19
CA ILE A 53 0.88 9.16 -3.50
C ILE A 53 -0.28 8.74 -4.40
N LEU A 54 -1.21 7.89 -3.93
CA LEU A 54 -2.34 7.44 -4.73
C LEU A 54 -3.23 8.60 -5.19
N LYS A 55 -3.52 9.56 -4.30
CA LYS A 55 -4.29 10.78 -4.61
C LYS A 55 -3.63 11.64 -5.68
N ARG A 56 -2.29 11.75 -5.68
CA ARG A 56 -1.54 12.46 -6.75
C ARG A 56 -1.68 11.80 -8.12
N TYR A 57 -1.99 10.51 -8.18
CA TYR A 57 -2.30 9.78 -9.41
C TYR A 57 -3.80 9.76 -9.75
N GLY A 58 -4.62 10.53 -9.01
CA GLY A 58 -6.06 10.62 -9.25
C GLY A 58 -6.85 9.41 -8.75
N ILE A 59 -6.26 8.58 -7.88
CA ILE A 59 -6.94 7.44 -7.24
C ILE A 59 -7.56 7.96 -5.94
N ASP A 60 -8.87 7.78 -5.80
CA ASP A 60 -9.56 8.05 -4.54
C ASP A 60 -9.17 6.98 -3.50
N ALA A 61 -8.68 7.43 -2.35
CA ALA A 61 -8.08 6.56 -1.34
C ALA A 61 -8.27 7.15 0.05
N ASP A 62 -8.57 6.29 1.01
CA ASP A 62 -8.73 6.68 2.41
C ASP A 62 -7.99 5.68 3.33
N SER A 63 -7.26 6.22 4.29
CA SER A 63 -6.57 5.44 5.32
C SER A 63 -7.36 5.41 6.62
N TYR A 64 -7.59 4.21 7.15
CA TYR A 64 -8.29 4.03 8.42
C TYR A 64 -7.44 3.26 9.41
N GLN A 65 -7.46 3.70 10.67
CA GLN A 65 -7.06 2.85 11.77
C GLN A 65 -8.23 1.92 12.10
N ILE A 66 -7.97 0.62 12.10
CA ILE A 66 -9.01 -0.38 12.34
C ILE A 66 -8.78 -1.00 13.71
N GLU A 67 -9.77 -0.83 14.59
CA GLU A 67 -9.89 -1.59 15.83
C GLU A 67 -10.78 -2.81 15.57
N THR A 68 -10.45 -3.97 16.13
CA THR A 68 -11.35 -5.14 16.09
C THR A 68 -12.58 -4.86 16.96
N PRO A 69 -13.83 -5.10 16.48
CA PRO A 69 -14.23 -5.94 15.35
C PRO A 69 -14.55 -5.21 14.02
N SER A 70 -14.20 -3.93 13.86
CA SER A 70 -14.62 -3.08 12.75
C SER A 70 -14.17 -3.53 11.35
N PHE A 71 -13.15 -4.37 11.25
CA PHE A 71 -12.63 -4.88 9.97
C PHE A 71 -13.66 -5.71 9.18
N HIS A 72 -14.42 -6.55 9.87
CA HIS A 72 -15.40 -7.45 9.23
C HIS A 72 -16.53 -6.66 8.57
N ASN A 73 -16.94 -5.55 9.19
CA ASN A 73 -17.99 -4.68 8.67
C ASN A 73 -17.53 -3.90 7.43
N ILE A 74 -16.26 -3.49 7.37
CA ILE A 74 -15.70 -2.81 6.19
C ILE A 74 -15.65 -3.76 5.00
N LEU A 75 -15.17 -4.99 5.20
CA LEU A 75 -15.14 -6.02 4.17
C LEU A 75 -16.55 -6.30 3.61
N ASN A 76 -17.55 -6.49 4.48
CA ASN A 76 -18.89 -6.85 4.02
C ASN A 76 -19.62 -5.72 3.27
N ASN A 77 -19.31 -4.45 3.55
CA ASN A 77 -19.99 -3.32 2.90
C ASN A 77 -19.31 -2.87 1.59
N GLU A 78 -17.98 -3.04 1.47
CA GLU A 78 -17.20 -2.47 0.35
C GLU A 78 -16.90 -3.47 -0.79
N LEU A 79 -17.17 -4.77 -0.62
CA LEU A 79 -16.90 -5.79 -1.65
C LEU A 79 -17.75 -5.70 -2.93
N HIS A 80 -18.69 -4.74 -3.01
CA HIS A 80 -19.56 -4.53 -4.17
C HIS A 80 -19.00 -3.53 -5.20
N ARG A 81 -17.83 -2.94 -4.95
CA ARG A 81 -17.19 -1.93 -5.82
C ARG A 81 -15.77 -2.37 -6.23
N ASN A 82 -15.22 -1.79 -7.30
CA ASN A 82 -13.82 -1.97 -7.69
C ASN A 82 -12.90 -1.29 -6.66
N ILE A 83 -12.75 -1.91 -5.49
CA ILE A 83 -11.99 -1.39 -4.35
C ILE A 83 -10.77 -2.29 -4.12
N MET A 84 -9.64 -1.67 -3.82
CA MET A 84 -8.40 -2.36 -3.46
C MET A 84 -8.05 -2.02 -2.01
N ILE A 85 -7.90 -3.05 -1.17
CA ILE A 85 -7.63 -2.89 0.26
C ILE A 85 -6.14 -3.16 0.51
N LEU A 86 -5.45 -2.20 1.13
CA LEU A 86 -4.08 -2.36 1.62
C LEU A 86 -4.09 -2.54 3.13
N LEU A 87 -3.53 -3.66 3.60
CA LEU A 87 -3.44 -3.96 5.02
C LEU A 87 -2.01 -3.72 5.51
N ASN A 88 -1.84 -2.76 6.40
CA ASN A 88 -0.61 -2.56 7.15
C ASN A 88 -0.79 -3.17 8.55
N SER A 89 -0.08 -4.26 8.83
CA SER A 89 -0.13 -4.94 10.13
C SER A 89 1.27 -5.10 10.72
N ARG A 90 1.36 -4.96 12.04
CA ARG A 90 2.59 -5.33 12.75
C ARG A 90 2.61 -6.85 12.87
N ASN A 91 3.63 -7.47 12.31
CA ASN A 91 3.85 -8.90 12.53
C ASN A 91 4.24 -9.13 14.00
N THR A 92 3.35 -9.72 14.78
CA THR A 92 3.58 -10.03 16.21
C THR A 92 4.35 -11.33 16.43
N THR A 93 4.62 -12.10 15.37
CA THR A 93 5.36 -13.38 15.49
C THR A 93 6.87 -13.20 15.68
N HIS A 94 7.42 -12.01 15.43
CA HIS A 94 8.80 -11.67 15.78
C HIS A 94 8.83 -10.73 16.98
N ILE A 95 8.92 -11.30 18.18
CA ILE A 95 9.28 -10.56 19.40
C ILE A 95 10.66 -9.93 19.13
N ARG A 96 10.70 -8.61 18.91
CA ARG A 96 11.96 -7.85 19.00
C ARG A 96 12.47 -8.02 20.42
N LYS A 97 13.45 -8.91 20.63
CA LYS A 97 14.26 -8.89 21.86
C LYS A 97 14.96 -7.53 21.86
N ARG A 98 14.52 -6.62 22.75
CA ARG A 98 15.32 -5.45 23.13
C ARG A 98 16.63 -5.98 23.69
N PHE A 99 17.75 -5.62 23.06
CA PHE A 99 19.06 -5.60 23.71
C PHE A 99 19.22 -4.21 24.35
#